data_AF-A0A1M7RCK7-F1
#
_entry.id   AF-A0A1M7RCK7-F1
#
_cell.length_a   1.000
_cell.length_b   1.000
_cell.length_c   1.000
_cell.angle_alpha   90.00
_cell.angle_beta   90.00
_cell.angle_gamma   90.00
#
_symmetry.space_group_name_H-M   'P 1'
#
loop_
_entity.id
_entity.type
_entity.pdbx_description
1 polymer ?
#
loop_
_entity_poly.entity_id
_entity_poly.type
_entity_poly.pdbx_seq_one_letter_code
_entity_poly.pdbx_strand_id
1 'polypeptide(L)'
;MQSIKNKIAAIFVVASLAPFAAMAHQGEMHTNPAFGSAASAPAATRTVVISAATKSVNVDKGDVVTFELEGKTFTWQFDTLRDSDRFELSAIAPEGVNTHGVRVYVAPNPLYRN
;
A
#
# COMPACT_ATOMS: atom_id res chain seq x y z
N MET A 1 15.17 22.58 -66.87
CA MET A 1 15.82 22.70 -65.55
C MET A 1 14.74 22.78 -64.48
N GLN A 2 14.95 21.99 -63.44
CA GLN A 2 14.14 21.77 -62.24
C GLN A 2 13.73 23.08 -61.53
N SER A 3 12.52 23.13 -60.96
CA SER A 3 12.34 23.00 -59.50
C SER A 3 10.88 23.20 -59.09
N ILE A 4 10.26 22.12 -58.61
CA ILE A 4 8.95 22.09 -57.97
C ILE A 4 9.16 22.55 -56.52
N LYS A 5 8.50 23.64 -56.11
CA LYS A 5 8.54 24.14 -54.73
C LYS A 5 7.60 23.30 -53.86
N ASN A 6 8.17 22.56 -52.92
CA ASN A 6 7.49 21.60 -52.06
C ASN A 6 6.50 22.24 -51.08
N LYS A 7 5.45 21.47 -50.81
CA LYS A 7 4.26 21.81 -50.03
C LYS A 7 4.54 21.81 -48.53
N ILE A 8 3.83 22.70 -47.85
CA ILE A 8 3.64 22.79 -46.40
C ILE A 8 3.14 21.43 -45.87
N ALA A 9 3.76 20.93 -44.80
CA ALA A 9 3.14 19.95 -43.92
C ALA A 9 3.66 20.16 -42.49
N ALA A 10 2.81 20.74 -41.65
CA ALA A 10 2.98 20.76 -40.20
C ALA A 10 2.65 19.36 -39.66
N ILE A 11 3.55 18.78 -38.86
CA ILE A 11 3.32 17.51 -38.17
C ILE A 11 3.04 17.84 -36.69
N PHE A 12 1.78 17.68 -36.30
CA PHE A 12 1.34 17.59 -34.91
C PHE A 12 1.79 16.24 -34.35
N VAL A 13 2.73 16.25 -33.40
CA VAL A 13 2.98 15.07 -32.57
C VAL A 13 2.00 15.10 -31.40
N VAL A 14 0.93 14.32 -31.53
CA VAL A 14 0.03 14.00 -30.41
C VAL A 14 0.75 12.95 -29.56
N ALA A 15 1.29 13.36 -28.42
CA ALA A 15 1.78 12.43 -27.40
C ALA A 15 0.55 11.77 -26.74
N SER A 16 0.26 10.53 -27.12
CA SER A 16 -0.76 9.72 -26.46
C SER A 16 -0.33 9.39 -25.04
N LEU A 17 -0.86 10.13 -24.06
CA LEU A 17 -0.87 9.71 -22.66
C LEU A 17 -1.82 8.52 -22.54
N ALA A 18 -1.26 7.32 -22.40
CA ALA A 18 -2.03 6.16 -21.95
C ALA A 18 -2.41 6.37 -20.47
N PRO A 19 -3.70 6.37 -20.11
CA PRO A 19 -4.06 6.33 -18.70
C PRO A 19 -3.67 4.96 -18.14
N PHE A 20 -2.76 4.95 -17.17
CA PHE A 20 -2.64 3.79 -16.27
C PHE A 20 -3.98 3.65 -15.54
N ALA A 21 -4.83 2.76 -16.05
CA ALA A 21 -6.00 2.31 -15.32
C ALA A 21 -5.47 1.56 -14.09
N ALA A 22 -5.41 2.24 -12.95
CA ALA A 22 -5.25 1.59 -11.66
C ALA A 22 -6.46 0.68 -11.48
N MET A 23 -6.28 -0.62 -11.75
CA MET A 23 -7.25 -1.63 -11.36
C MET A 23 -7.25 -1.64 -9.83
N ALA A 24 -8.21 -0.95 -9.23
CA ALA A 24 -8.57 -1.16 -7.84
C ALA A 24 -9.19 -2.57 -7.75
N HIS A 25 -8.34 -3.59 -7.68
CA HIS A 25 -8.75 -4.90 -7.24
C HIS A 25 -9.08 -4.74 -5.76
N GLN A 26 -10.34 -4.40 -5.46
CA GLN A 26 -10.90 -4.54 -4.12
C GLN A 26 -11.00 -6.05 -3.86
N GLY A 27 -9.85 -6.68 -3.64
CA GLY A 27 -9.81 -7.99 -3.00
C GLY A 27 -10.57 -7.87 -1.69
N GLU A 28 -11.31 -8.92 -1.32
CA GLU A 28 -12.03 -9.01 -0.05
C GLU A 28 -11.21 -8.35 1.06
N MET A 29 -11.76 -7.29 1.65
CA MET A 29 -11.14 -6.66 2.80
C MET A 29 -11.10 -7.70 3.90
N HIS A 30 -9.95 -8.34 4.05
CA HIS A 30 -9.69 -9.16 5.21
C HIS A 30 -9.93 -8.28 6.43
N THR A 31 -10.78 -8.71 7.36
CA THR A 31 -11.02 -7.97 8.59
C THR A 31 -10.61 -8.82 9.78
N ASN A 32 -10.00 -8.18 10.77
CA ASN A 32 -9.66 -8.80 12.03
C ASN A 32 -9.86 -7.74 13.13
N PRO A 33 -11.07 -7.67 13.71
CA PRO A 33 -11.46 -6.55 14.56
C PRO A 33 -10.65 -6.45 15.87
N ALA A 34 -9.87 -7.48 16.22
CA ALA A 34 -8.95 -7.41 17.35
C ALA A 34 -7.73 -6.52 17.06
N PHE A 35 -7.30 -6.46 15.80
CA PHE A 35 -6.08 -5.79 15.35
C PHE A 35 -6.33 -4.56 14.49
N GLY A 36 -7.60 -4.31 14.18
CA GLY A 36 -8.07 -3.11 13.51
C GLY A 36 -8.89 -3.40 12.26
N SER A 37 -8.68 -2.59 11.22
CA SER A 37 -9.48 -2.66 10.00
C SER A 37 -8.67 -2.41 8.73
N ALA A 38 -9.13 -3.01 7.63
CA ALA A 38 -8.62 -2.69 6.31
C ALA A 38 -8.99 -1.25 5.95
N ALA A 39 -8.04 -0.53 5.34
CA ALA A 39 -8.17 0.87 5.00
C ALA A 39 -7.93 1.12 3.51
N SER A 40 -8.31 2.30 3.02
CA SER A 40 -8.05 2.71 1.65
C SER A 40 -6.60 3.16 1.49
N ALA A 41 -5.93 2.79 0.40
CA ALA A 41 -4.53 3.14 0.15
C ALA A 41 -4.21 4.64 0.26
N PRO A 42 -5.07 5.58 -0.20
CA PRO A 42 -4.84 7.02 -0.03
C PRO A 42 -4.87 7.51 1.42
N ALA A 43 -5.40 6.73 2.37
CA ALA A 43 -5.38 7.07 3.79
C ALA A 43 -4.04 6.69 4.46
N ALA A 44 -3.20 5.90 3.80
CA ALA A 44 -1.91 5.49 4.34
C ALA A 44 -0.97 6.68 4.51
N THR A 45 -0.34 6.78 5.67
CA THR A 45 0.68 7.79 5.94
C THR A 45 2.08 7.30 5.58
N ARG A 46 2.26 5.99 5.43
CA ARG A 46 3.50 5.36 4.98
C ARG A 46 3.28 4.00 4.32
N THR A 47 4.28 3.58 3.56
CA THR A 47 4.40 2.24 2.98
C THR A 47 5.56 1.50 3.62
N VAL A 48 5.36 0.22 3.93
CA VAL A 48 6.40 -0.69 4.45
C VAL A 48 6.55 -1.86 3.49
N VAL A 49 7.74 -1.98 2.89
CA VAL A 49 8.09 -3.13 2.06
C VAL A 49 8.53 -4.29 2.96
N ILE A 50 7.90 -5.44 2.78
CA ILE A 50 8.21 -6.67 3.49
C ILE A 50 9.00 -7.59 2.57
N SER A 51 10.09 -8.12 3.10
CA SER A 51 10.94 -9.11 2.44
C SER A 51 11.22 -10.28 3.39
N ALA A 52 11.82 -11.35 2.89
CA ALA A 52 12.25 -12.49 3.72
C ALA A 52 13.24 -12.10 4.84
N ALA A 53 13.94 -10.97 4.68
CA ALA A 53 14.83 -10.42 5.70
C ALA A 53 14.08 -9.68 6.82
N THR A 54 12.88 -9.17 6.55
CA THR A 54 12.07 -8.46 7.53
C THR A 54 11.66 -9.41 8.66
N LYS A 55 11.90 -9.02 9.91
CA LYS A 55 11.53 -9.82 11.10
C LYS A 55 10.39 -9.20 11.88
N SER A 56 10.32 -7.88 11.89
CA SER A 56 9.29 -7.15 12.62
C SER A 56 8.99 -5.80 12.00
N VAL A 57 7.79 -5.30 12.27
CA VAL A 57 7.37 -3.93 11.98
C VAL A 57 6.83 -3.30 13.26
N ASN A 58 7.26 -2.08 13.53
CA ASN A 58 6.74 -1.28 14.63
C ASN A 58 5.76 -0.24 14.07
N VAL A 59 4.59 -0.17 14.69
CA VAL A 59 3.53 0.78 14.38
C VAL A 59 2.98 1.37 15.66
N ASP A 60 2.36 2.53 15.56
CA ASP A 60 1.60 3.11 16.65
C ASP A 60 0.11 2.81 16.47
N LYS A 61 -0.62 2.67 17.58
CA LYS A 61 -2.09 2.63 17.53
C LYS A 61 -2.59 3.94 16.93
N GLY A 62 -3.39 3.83 15.87
CA GLY A 62 -3.83 4.94 15.03
C GLY A 62 -3.08 5.05 13.70
N ASP A 63 -1.99 4.31 13.47
CA ASP A 63 -1.30 4.31 12.18
C ASP A 63 -2.17 3.71 11.06
N VAL A 64 -2.10 4.30 9.86
CA VAL A 64 -2.55 3.68 8.61
C VAL A 64 -1.33 3.36 7.76
N VAL A 65 -1.07 2.07 7.53
CA VAL A 65 0.13 1.61 6.83
C VAL A 65 -0.26 0.77 5.62
N THR A 66 0.36 1.06 4.48
CA THR A 66 0.35 0.16 3.33
C THR A 66 1.52 -0.82 3.45
N PHE A 67 1.23 -2.10 3.38
CA PHE A 67 2.24 -3.14 3.27
C PHE A 67 2.41 -3.57 1.82
N GLU A 68 3.64 -3.64 1.36
CA GLU A 68 4.01 -4.17 0.05
C GLU A 68 4.77 -5.48 0.22
N LEU A 69 4.24 -6.57 -0.32
CA LEU A 69 4.82 -7.91 -0.23
C LEU A 69 4.67 -8.60 -1.58
N GLU A 70 5.78 -9.04 -2.18
CA GLU A 70 5.77 -9.84 -3.42
C GLU A 70 4.95 -9.21 -4.57
N GLY A 71 4.99 -7.87 -4.69
CA GLY A 71 4.23 -7.12 -5.70
C GLY A 71 2.74 -6.96 -5.41
N LYS A 72 2.26 -7.47 -4.26
CA LYS A 72 0.91 -7.22 -3.74
C LYS A 72 0.97 -6.14 -2.68
N THR A 73 -0.12 -5.39 -2.55
CA THR A 73 -0.26 -4.36 -1.52
C THR A 73 -1.59 -4.48 -0.80
N PHE A 74 -1.59 -4.21 0.50
CA PHE A 74 -2.81 -3.98 1.27
C PHE A 74 -2.57 -2.88 2.31
N THR A 75 -3.64 -2.20 2.72
CA THR A 75 -3.54 -1.08 3.67
C THR A 75 -4.35 -1.38 4.91
N TRP A 76 -3.76 -1.11 6.07
CA TRP A 76 -4.33 -1.43 7.37
C TRP A 76 -4.30 -0.24 8.32
N GLN A 77 -5.42 0.00 9.00
CA GLN A 77 -5.52 0.91 10.13
C GLN A 77 -5.31 0.11 11.43
N PHE A 78 -4.35 0.53 12.24
CA PHE A 78 -4.03 -0.10 13.52
C PHE A 78 -4.87 0.47 14.65
N ASP A 79 -6.09 -0.02 14.84
CA ASP A 79 -6.97 0.29 15.96
C ASP A 79 -7.15 -0.90 16.91
N THR A 80 -6.03 -1.36 17.52
CA THR A 80 -6.03 -2.53 18.42
C THR A 80 -6.85 -2.31 19.68
N LEU A 81 -7.53 -3.38 20.13
CA LEU A 81 -8.35 -3.34 21.35
C LEU A 81 -7.51 -3.23 22.63
N ARG A 82 -6.27 -3.76 22.64
CA ARG A 82 -5.38 -3.68 23.80
C ARG A 82 -4.23 -2.73 23.51
N ASP A 83 -3.79 -2.04 24.57
CA ASP A 83 -2.59 -1.24 24.51
C ASP A 83 -1.38 -2.17 24.63
N SER A 84 -0.39 -1.99 23.75
CA SER A 84 0.81 -2.84 23.64
C SER A 84 0.56 -4.25 23.08
N ASP A 85 -0.19 -4.33 21.98
CA ASP A 85 -0.41 -5.58 21.25
C ASP A 85 0.78 -5.97 20.36
N ARG A 86 0.95 -7.28 20.17
CA ARG A 86 1.85 -7.86 19.16
C ARG A 86 1.20 -9.07 18.52
N PHE A 87 1.37 -9.21 17.21
CA PHE A 87 0.77 -10.31 16.45
C PHE A 87 1.55 -10.60 15.17
N GLU A 88 1.30 -11.75 14.56
CA GLU A 88 1.88 -12.12 13.28
C GLU A 88 1.19 -11.34 12.15
N LEU A 89 1.94 -10.74 11.23
CA LEU A 89 1.39 -9.94 10.11
C LEU A 89 0.38 -10.74 9.26
N SER A 90 0.50 -12.07 9.24
CA SER A 90 -0.47 -12.96 8.59
C SER A 90 -1.89 -12.87 9.16
N ALA A 91 -2.08 -12.35 10.38
CA ALA A 91 -3.39 -12.21 10.99
C ALA A 91 -4.26 -11.10 10.36
N ILE A 92 -3.65 -10.21 9.57
CA ILE A 92 -4.31 -9.10 8.86
C ILE A 92 -4.02 -9.08 7.36
N ALA A 93 -3.13 -9.96 6.89
CA ALA A 93 -2.79 -10.03 5.47
C ALA A 93 -3.87 -10.77 4.68
N PRO A 94 -4.17 -10.35 3.44
CA PRO A 94 -5.05 -11.10 2.54
C PRO A 94 -4.58 -12.55 2.32
N GLU A 95 -5.51 -13.43 1.98
CA GLU A 95 -5.18 -14.83 1.67
C GLU A 95 -4.18 -14.93 0.50
N GLY A 96 -3.29 -15.92 0.57
CA GLY A 96 -2.27 -16.15 -0.45
C GLY A 96 -1.18 -15.07 -0.50
N VAL A 97 -1.00 -14.29 0.58
CA VAL A 97 0.15 -13.41 0.80
C VAL A 97 1.12 -14.08 1.77
N ASN A 98 2.39 -14.24 1.37
CA ASN A 98 3.43 -14.71 2.27
C ASN A 98 3.97 -13.56 3.11
N THR A 99 3.70 -13.56 4.41
CA THR A 99 4.16 -12.52 5.33
C THR A 99 5.52 -12.83 5.97
N HIS A 100 6.16 -13.94 5.59
CA HIS A 100 7.47 -14.38 6.10
C HIS A 100 7.58 -14.51 7.63
N GLY A 101 6.46 -14.69 8.35
CA GLY A 101 6.45 -14.74 9.82
C GLY A 101 6.86 -13.42 10.47
N VAL A 102 6.60 -12.29 9.78
CA VAL A 102 6.87 -10.95 10.33
C VAL A 102 5.96 -10.67 11.51
N ARG A 103 6.55 -10.22 12.61
CA ARG A 103 5.81 -9.80 13.79
C ARG A 103 5.53 -8.29 13.80
N VAL A 104 4.27 -7.92 13.98
CA VAL A 104 3.86 -6.53 14.21
C VAL A 104 3.89 -6.25 15.71
N TYR A 105 4.48 -5.11 16.07
CA TYR A 105 4.42 -4.55 17.42
C TYR A 105 3.67 -3.22 17.36
N VAL A 106 2.59 -3.13 18.12
CA VAL A 106 1.74 -1.94 18.18
C VAL A 106 1.98 -1.21 19.49
N ALA A 107 2.61 -0.05 19.41
CA ALA A 107 2.84 0.78 20.56
C ALA A 107 1.60 1.66 20.87
N PRO A 108 1.42 2.12 22.12
CA PRO A 108 0.32 3.01 22.47
C PRO A 108 0.31 4.28 21.62
N ASN A 109 -0.88 4.80 21.32
CA ASN A 109 -1.03 5.99 20.49
C ASN A 109 -0.26 7.18 21.11
N PRO A 110 0.69 7.78 20.38
CA PRO A 110 1.57 8.82 20.90
C PRO A 110 0.83 10.10 21.33
N LEU A 111 -0.37 10.35 20.80
CA LEU A 111 -1.20 11.50 21.19
C LEU A 111 -1.69 11.45 22.64
N TYR A 112 -1.67 10.26 23.27
CA TYR A 112 -2.14 10.05 24.64
C TYR A 112 -1.01 9.67 25.60
N ARG A 113 0.26 9.86 25.21
CA ARG A 113 1.41 9.67 26.09
C ARG A 113 1.69 10.99 26.82
N ASN A 114 1.59 10.96 28.15
CA ASN A 114 1.95 12.08 29.04
C ASN A 114 3.43 12.03 29.43
#